data_AF-A0A485BB21-F1
#
_entry.id   AF-A0A485BB21-F1
#
_cell.length_a   1.000
_cell.length_b   1.000
_cell.length_c   1.000
_cell.angle_alpha   90.00
_cell.angle_beta   90.00
_cell.angle_gamma   90.00
#
_symmetry.space_group_name_H-M   'P 1'
#
loop_
_entity.id
_entity.type
_entity.pdbx_description
1 polymer ?
#
loop_
_entity_poly.entity_id
_entity_poly.type
_entity_poly.pdbx_seq_one_letter_code
_entity_poly.pdbx_strand_id
1 'polypeptide(L)' 'MNNPEKTVCFQNDHIPLMVSYREAGPAYPTEVIDEFATITFIRDCGADNNSVINCPANQLPADFPANLSSTGNDFVS' A
#
# COMPACT_ATOMS: atom_id res chain seq x y z
N MET A 1 -5.76 3.69 -18.81
CA MET A 1 -4.50 3.20 -18.22
C MET A 1 -3.22 3.64 -18.99
N ASN A 2 -2.91 4.94 -19.13
CA ASN A 2 -1.88 5.35 -20.11
C ASN A 2 -0.43 5.40 -19.61
N ASN A 3 -0.12 5.37 -18.31
CA ASN A 3 1.25 5.41 -17.76
C ASN A 3 1.29 4.97 -16.27
N PRO A 4 0.91 3.73 -15.92
CA PRO A 4 0.86 3.27 -14.52
C PRO A 4 2.23 3.33 -13.82
N GLU A 5 3.33 3.23 -14.56
CA GLU A 5 4.69 3.32 -14.05
C GLU A 5 5.02 4.66 -13.38
N LYS A 6 4.29 5.74 -13.71
CA LYS A 6 4.45 7.06 -13.08
C LYS A 6 4.07 7.07 -11.60
N THR A 7 3.24 6.12 -11.15
CA THR A 7 2.76 6.05 -9.76
C THR A 7 3.40 4.92 -8.95
N VAL A 8 4.26 4.09 -9.57
CA VAL A 8 4.96 2.99 -8.88
C VAL A 8 6.22 3.54 -8.18
N CYS A 9 6.04 4.09 -6.98
CA CYS A 9 7.12 4.66 -6.17
C CYS A 9 6.74 4.73 -4.68
N PHE A 10 7.69 5.13 -3.82
CA PHE A 10 7.33 5.63 -2.48
C PHE A 10 6.76 7.04 -2.63
N GLN A 11 5.43 7.12 -2.64
CA GLN A 11 4.71 8.32 -3.09
C GLN A 11 4.96 9.55 -2.20
N ASN A 12 5.20 9.36 -0.90
CA ASN A 12 5.44 10.43 0.06
C ASN A 12 6.60 11.36 -0.36
N ASP A 13 7.64 10.80 -0.99
CA ASP A 13 8.81 11.56 -1.46
C ASP A 13 8.55 12.27 -2.80
N HIS A 14 7.46 11.93 -3.50
CA HIS A 14 7.18 12.34 -4.88
C HIS A 14 5.85 13.10 -5.03
N ILE A 15 5.30 13.64 -3.93
CA ILE A 15 4.02 14.37 -3.95
C ILE A 15 3.96 15.49 -5.01
N PRO A 16 4.98 16.36 -5.17
CA PRO A 16 4.95 17.39 -6.21
C PRO A 16 4.84 16.83 -7.63
N LEU A 17 5.43 15.66 -7.87
CA LEU A 17 5.39 14.97 -9.17
C LEU A 17 4.01 14.36 -9.42
N MET A 18 3.35 13.81 -8.40
CA MET A 18 1.98 13.29 -8.54
C MET A 18 1.00 14.42 -8.90
N VAL A 19 1.17 15.59 -8.29
CA VAL A 19 0.38 16.79 -8.62
C VAL A 19 0.62 17.19 -10.07
N SER A 20 1.87 17.29 -10.52
CA SER A 20 2.16 17.69 -11.90
C SER A 20 1.62 16.69 -12.94
N TYR A 21 1.66 15.38 -12.65
CA TYR A 21 1.06 14.37 -13.51
C TYR A 21 -0.46 14.50 -13.60
N ARG A 22 -1.13 14.81 -12.49
CA ARG A 22 -2.57 15.07 -12.47
C ARG A 22 -2.94 16.29 -13.32
N GLU A 23 -2.19 17.39 -13.18
CA GLU A 23 -2.44 18.62 -13.94
C GLU A 23 -2.16 18.47 -15.44
N ALA A 24 -1.21 17.62 -15.84
CA ALA A 24 -0.90 17.36 -17.25
C ALA A 24 -2.02 16.58 -17.98
N GLY A 25 -2.83 15.81 -17.24
CA GLY A 25 -3.95 15.06 -17.79
C GLY A 25 -3.59 13.92 -18.75
N PRO A 26 -4.59 13.33 -19.43
CA PRO A 26 -6.02 13.65 -19.32
C PRO A 26 -6.64 13.03 -18.05
N ALA A 27 -7.50 13.79 -17.36
CA ALA A 27 -8.28 13.27 -16.22
C ALA A 27 -9.46 12.38 -16.65
N TYR A 28 -9.83 12.45 -17.92
CA TYR A 28 -10.95 11.71 -18.52
C TYR A 28 -10.57 11.02 -19.84
N PRO A 29 -11.23 9.90 -20.17
CA PRO A 29 -12.21 9.18 -19.35
C PRO A 29 -11.57 8.53 -18.11
N THR A 30 -12.29 8.55 -17.00
CA THR A 30 -11.88 7.82 -15.78
C THR A 30 -12.13 6.34 -15.98
N GLU A 31 -11.14 5.52 -15.65
CA GLU A 31 -11.27 4.07 -15.66
C GLU A 31 -11.92 3.63 -14.34
N VAL A 32 -13.03 2.88 -14.44
CA VAL A 32 -13.78 2.36 -13.29
C VAL A 32 -13.56 0.86 -13.24
N ILE A 33 -12.99 0.37 -12.14
CA ILE A 33 -12.75 -1.05 -11.88
C ILE A 33 -13.68 -1.45 -10.73
N ASP A 34 -14.57 -2.41 -10.98
CA ASP A 34 -15.52 -2.95 -10.00
C ASP A 34 -15.20 -4.42 -9.72
N GLU A 35 -14.44 -4.68 -8.66
CA GLU A 35 -13.91 -5.99 -8.32
C GLU A 35 -14.06 -6.31 -6.83
N PHE A 36 -14.35 -7.58 -6.52
CA PHE A 36 -14.34 -8.10 -5.15
C PHE A 36 -13.01 -8.79 -4.84
N ALA A 37 -12.57 -8.70 -3.57
CA ALA A 37 -11.42 -9.44 -3.07
C ALA A 37 -11.75 -10.14 -1.74
N THR A 38 -11.16 -11.31 -1.53
CA THR A 38 -11.23 -12.03 -0.25
C THR A 38 -10.07 -11.62 0.64
N ILE A 39 -10.35 -11.26 1.90
CA ILE A 39 -9.30 -11.00 2.89
C ILE A 39 -8.57 -12.32 3.19
N THR A 40 -7.26 -12.37 2.95
CA THR A 40 -6.42 -13.56 3.16
C THR A 40 -5.57 -13.50 4.43
N PHE A 41 -5.43 -12.32 5.04
CA PHE A 41 -4.63 -12.10 6.24
C PHE A 41 -5.18 -10.92 7.07
N ILE A 42 -5.25 -11.10 8.39
CA ILE A 42 -5.63 -10.06 9.36
C ILE A 42 -4.77 -10.18 10.62
N ARG A 43 -4.31 -9.04 11.14
CA ARG A 43 -3.50 -8.95 12.36
C ARG A 43 -3.70 -7.60 13.03
N ASP A 44 -3.85 -7.60 14.35
CA ASP A 44 -3.80 -6.38 15.15
C ASP A 44 -2.34 -5.91 15.28
N CYS A 45 -2.08 -4.64 14.97
CA CYS A 45 -0.75 -4.04 15.00
C CYS A 45 -0.64 -2.88 16.01
N GLY A 46 -1.74 -2.58 16.73
CA GLY A 46 -1.87 -1.36 17.52
C GLY A 46 -1.99 -0.09 16.67
N ALA A 47 -2.37 1.02 17.31
CA ALA A 47 -2.38 2.34 16.68
C ALA A 47 -0.95 2.90 16.53
N ASP A 48 -0.76 3.80 15.56
CA ASP A 48 0.47 4.58 15.35
C ASP A 48 1.76 3.76 15.16
N ASN A 49 1.64 2.50 14.72
CA ASN A 49 2.78 1.63 14.49
C ASN A 49 3.41 1.85 13.10
N ASN A 50 4.47 2.67 13.06
CA ASN A 50 5.22 2.99 11.84
C ASN A 50 6.04 1.81 11.28
N SER A 51 6.09 0.64 11.94
CA SER A 51 6.83 -0.52 11.43
C SER A 51 5.99 -1.46 10.56
N VAL A 52 4.69 -1.19 10.39
CA VAL A 52 3.77 -2.09 9.67
C VAL A 52 3.95 -2.02 8.15
N ILE A 53 4.14 -0.82 7.60
CA ILE A 53 4.40 -0.58 6.16
C ILE A 53 5.55 0.43 6.07
N ASN A 54 6.79 -0.06 6.03
CA ASN A 54 7.99 0.78 6.14
C ASN A 54 9.09 0.48 5.09
N CYS A 55 8.84 -0.41 4.14
CA CYS A 55 9.77 -0.76 3.08
C CYS A 55 9.00 -1.02 1.77
N PRO A 56 9.67 -0.94 0.61
CA PRO A 56 9.06 -1.30 -0.67
C PRO A 56 8.73 -2.80 -0.73
N ALA A 57 7.71 -3.15 -1.52
CA ALA A 57 7.21 -4.52 -1.63
C ALA A 57 8.28 -5.54 -2.06
N ASN A 58 9.28 -5.13 -2.85
CA ASN A 58 10.38 -5.99 -3.28
C ASN A 58 11.40 -6.31 -2.16
N GLN A 59 11.32 -5.63 -1.03
CA GLN A 59 12.10 -5.91 0.18
C GLN A 59 11.32 -6.74 1.19
N LEU A 60 10.07 -7.12 0.88
CA LEU A 60 9.33 -8.05 1.72
C LEU A 60 10.01 -9.43 1.72
N PRO A 61 9.99 -10.14 2.85
CA PRO A 61 10.46 -11.52 2.91
C PRO A 61 9.68 -12.42 1.95
N ALA A 62 10.33 -13.46 1.42
CA ALA A 62 9.72 -14.38 0.45
C ALA A 62 8.44 -15.06 0.96
N ASP A 63 8.36 -15.31 2.26
CA ASP A 63 7.24 -16.00 2.91
C ASP A 63 6.18 -15.03 3.44
N PHE A 64 6.17 -13.77 3.01
CA PHE A 64 5.15 -12.80 3.43
C PHE A 64 3.76 -13.17 2.88
N PRO A 65 2.67 -13.09 3.67
CA PRO A 65 2.60 -12.69 5.08
C PRO A 65 2.75 -13.84 6.10
N ALA A 66 2.98 -15.08 5.66
CA ALA A 66 3.04 -16.26 6.53
C ALA A 66 4.17 -16.21 7.59
N ASN A 67 5.24 -15.45 7.32
CA ASN A 67 6.33 -15.24 8.26
C ASN A 67 6.10 -14.11 9.28
N LEU A 68 4.96 -13.40 9.23
CA LEU A 68 4.59 -12.42 10.24
C LEU A 68 4.14 -13.15 11.51
N SER A 69 4.96 -13.13 12.56
CA SER A 69 4.58 -13.71 13.84
C SER A 69 3.32 -13.05 14.40
N SER A 70 2.42 -13.83 14.97
CA SER A 70 1.22 -13.37 15.70
C SER A 70 1.53 -12.73 17.06
N THR A 71 2.78 -12.36 17.32
CA THR A 71 3.24 -11.94 18.65
C THR A 71 2.82 -10.51 18.95
N GLY A 72 1.59 -10.36 19.41
CA GLY A 72 1.05 -9.22 20.15
C GLY A 72 0.08 -9.77 21.18
N ASN A 73 0.61 -10.20 22.33
CA ASN A 73 -0.20 -10.62 23.48
C ASN A 73 -0.64 -9.36 24.24
N ASP A 74 -1.56 -8.58 23.67
CA ASP A 74 -2.05 -7.30 24.26
C ASP A 74 -3.55 -7.33 24.57
N PHE A 75 -4.12 -8.51 24.85
CA PHE A 75 -5.34 -8.63 25.63
C PHE A 75 -4.99 -9.14 27.03
N VAL A 76 -4.38 -8.27 27.85
CA VAL A 76 -4.50 -8.40 29.30
C VAL A 76 -5.75 -7.61 29.68
N SER A 77 -6.75 -8.34 30.19
CA SER A 77 -7.91 -7.76 30.87
C SER A 77 -7.55 -7.40 32.30
#